data_AF-A0A9X3S9J0-F1
#
_entry.id   AF-A0A9X3S9J0-F1
#
_cell.length_a   1.000
_cell.length_b   1.000
_cell.length_c   1.000
_cell.angle_alpha   90.00
_cell.angle_beta   90.00
_cell.angle_gamma   90.00
#
_symmetry.space_group_name_H-M   'P 1'
#
loop_
_entity.id
_entity.type
_entity.pdbx_description
1 polymer ?
#
loop_
_entity_poly.entity_id
_entity_poly.type
_entity_poly.pdbx_seq_one_letter_code
_entity_poly.pdbx_strand_id
1 'polypeptide(L)'
;MRTVLLAFALWLTLSATAAAQAPVCRGQNAPPPPISEEQRELEQLKSWAASRAEFGFRHDLEYVRKLYEQGTWEYDVSYFPATDRENEYLKLRDRLTLGAKGDRYVREHREVYGGLSVEDGWPRDPYLRVRFTRDVQHHLAALKQVAAMPKHLRAKRVRFSERALRRVQSRVDDDWKALDKAGFHLQSTSSDTDRGVVKVELVTKRKDTKAYFAKRYDSRVKPIVRGTEETVLGCHTSTSFSIAPDGLSITVTYESGGGAQFEKTEVVQNPDRVVVGVVERSSTGPRTADLVIKTAKVPLSAPLGDRAVIDAGSTQRLIQAGPSPGDPPCVEPPEPTELQQAVEDRAREGFNADPAYTQQLLDQGRRVTAAEQRWLDRKDRLEDSDPRVDKYVNQHADAFGSYTIEGKFPAAPYIVYGTTKDHALHDRALKRLTRFKGQLQTRPVQFTFAQLAALERQIRADAQVGSGFLDGYGRAGFFLQDIRVEGQSALVRVWTTRPDAATWLTARYGPAVSVEVVGERFECATRAFDPI
;
A
#
# COMPACT_ATOMS: atom_id res chain seq x y z
N MET A 1 5.86 -40.07 86.53
CA MET A 1 5.53 -40.67 85.21
C MET A 1 5.76 -39.61 84.15
N ARG A 2 6.73 -39.84 83.24
CA ARG A 2 7.06 -38.94 82.12
C ARG A 2 6.28 -39.41 80.88
N THR A 3 5.54 -38.52 80.23
CA THR A 3 4.91 -38.77 78.92
C THR A 3 5.49 -37.77 77.93
N VAL A 4 6.19 -38.29 76.93
CA VAL A 4 6.76 -37.56 75.79
C VAL A 4 5.72 -37.57 74.67
N LEU A 5 5.37 -36.41 74.13
CA LEU A 5 4.49 -36.27 72.96
C LEU A 5 5.28 -35.52 71.87
N LEU A 6 5.65 -36.27 70.83
CA LEU A 6 6.20 -35.77 69.56
C LEU A 6 5.09 -35.09 68.76
N ALA A 7 5.31 -33.85 68.32
CA ALA A 7 4.48 -33.18 67.34
C ALA A 7 5.19 -33.21 65.96
N PHE A 8 4.66 -34.00 65.03
CA PHE A 8 5.03 -34.01 63.61
C PHE A 8 4.31 -32.84 62.90
N ALA A 9 5.06 -31.85 62.43
CA ALA A 9 4.54 -30.79 61.57
C ALA A 9 4.64 -31.22 60.09
N LEU A 10 3.50 -31.53 59.48
CA LEU A 10 3.36 -31.82 58.05
C LEU A 10 3.27 -30.50 57.28
N TRP A 11 4.31 -30.13 56.53
CA TRP A 11 4.26 -29.04 55.54
C TRP A 11 3.67 -29.56 54.23
N LEU A 12 2.41 -29.22 53.96
CA LEU A 12 1.77 -29.39 52.65
C LEU A 12 2.20 -28.25 51.73
N THR A 13 3.19 -28.48 50.88
CA THR A 13 3.52 -27.60 49.75
C THR A 13 2.48 -27.78 48.64
N LEU A 14 1.50 -26.88 48.60
CA LEU A 14 0.63 -26.69 47.44
C LEU A 14 1.45 -26.08 46.30
N SER A 15 2.09 -26.94 45.51
CA SER A 15 2.66 -26.57 44.22
C SER A 15 1.50 -26.27 43.26
N ALA A 16 1.04 -25.02 43.23
CA ALA A 16 0.16 -24.53 42.18
C ALA A 16 0.94 -24.62 40.87
N THR A 17 0.64 -25.63 40.06
CA THR A 17 1.05 -25.69 38.66
C THR A 17 0.39 -24.52 37.95
N ALA A 18 1.10 -23.39 37.87
CA ALA A 18 0.72 -22.29 37.00
C ALA A 18 0.68 -22.86 35.58
N ALA A 19 -0.53 -23.10 35.06
CA ALA A 19 -0.71 -23.48 33.68
C ALA A 19 -0.11 -22.36 32.82
N ALA A 20 1.06 -22.63 32.22
CA ALA A 20 1.71 -21.70 31.31
C ALA A 20 0.71 -21.38 30.19
N GLN A 21 0.25 -20.14 30.14
CA GLN A 21 -0.62 -19.68 29.07
C GLN A 21 0.12 -19.90 27.74
N ALA A 22 -0.54 -20.52 26.77
CA ALA A 22 0.03 -20.73 25.45
C ALA A 22 0.45 -19.37 24.85
N PRO A 23 1.59 -19.29 24.14
CA PRO A 23 2.05 -18.05 23.53
C PRO A 23 0.99 -17.51 22.57
N VAL A 24 0.73 -16.20 22.65
CA VAL A 24 -0.23 -15.52 21.75
C VAL A 24 0.39 -15.39 20.36
N CYS A 25 1.68 -15.11 20.30
CA CYS A 25 2.44 -15.03 19.07
C CYS A 25 2.89 -16.44 18.63
N ARG A 26 2.23 -16.99 17.61
CA ARG A 26 2.48 -18.35 17.10
C ARG A 26 3.80 -18.52 16.33
N GLY A 27 4.56 -17.44 16.10
CA GLY A 27 5.84 -17.46 15.39
C GLY A 27 7.01 -18.17 16.11
N GLN A 28 6.77 -18.87 17.22
CA GLN A 28 7.82 -19.60 17.96
C GLN A 28 8.22 -20.93 17.31
N ASN A 29 7.48 -21.40 16.31
CA ASN A 29 7.89 -22.55 15.50
C ASN A 29 8.99 -22.13 14.51
N ALA A 30 9.82 -23.08 14.08
CA ALA A 30 10.77 -22.82 12.99
C ALA A 30 10.03 -22.15 11.82
N PRO A 31 10.62 -21.09 11.21
CA PRO A 31 9.97 -20.43 10.08
C PRO A 31 9.59 -21.51 9.06
N PRO A 32 8.38 -21.47 8.48
CA PRO A 32 8.06 -22.39 7.41
C PRO A 32 9.18 -22.29 6.37
N PRO A 33 9.57 -23.42 5.74
CA PRO A 33 10.60 -23.38 4.72
C PRO A 33 10.24 -22.30 3.69
N PRO A 34 11.22 -21.54 3.17
CA PRO A 34 10.95 -20.51 2.19
C PRO A 34 10.10 -21.11 1.08
N ILE A 35 8.95 -20.50 0.82
CA ILE A 35 8.06 -20.96 -0.25
C ILE A 35 8.85 -20.95 -1.56
N SER A 36 8.76 -22.06 -2.31
CA SER A 36 9.47 -22.17 -3.58
C SER A 36 9.01 -21.06 -4.53
N GLU A 37 9.82 -20.72 -5.54
CA GLU A 37 9.43 -19.76 -6.57
C GLU A 37 8.11 -20.18 -7.25
N GLU A 38 7.94 -21.48 -7.51
CA GLU A 38 6.70 -22.06 -8.02
C GLU A 38 5.50 -21.85 -7.09
N GLN A 39 5.69 -21.98 -5.77
CA GLN A 39 4.63 -21.72 -4.79
C GLN A 39 4.27 -20.24 -4.73
N ARG A 40 5.25 -19.33 -4.80
CA ARG A 40 5.01 -17.89 -4.87
C ARG A 40 4.23 -17.52 -6.11
N GLU A 41 4.67 -18.00 -7.26
CA GLU A 41 3.98 -17.78 -8.52
C GLU A 41 2.54 -18.32 -8.45
N LEU A 42 2.32 -19.50 -7.87
CA LEU A 42 0.99 -20.06 -7.70
C LEU A 42 0.09 -19.21 -6.80
N GLU A 43 0.58 -18.75 -5.64
CA GLU A 43 -0.20 -17.88 -4.75
C GLU A 43 -0.49 -16.52 -5.40
N GLN A 44 0.46 -15.96 -6.15
CA GLN A 44 0.26 -14.74 -6.94
C GLN A 44 -0.83 -14.93 -8.01
N LEU A 45 -0.76 -16.03 -8.77
CA LEU A 45 -1.77 -16.37 -9.77
C LEU A 45 -3.16 -16.58 -9.14
N LYS A 46 -3.24 -17.20 -7.95
CA LYS A 46 -4.50 -17.33 -7.20
C LYS A 46 -5.06 -15.97 -6.78
N SER A 47 -4.19 -15.06 -6.33
CA SER A 47 -4.59 -13.68 -5.97
C SER A 47 -5.17 -12.93 -7.17
N TRP A 48 -4.50 -12.98 -8.33
CA TRP A 48 -5.01 -12.38 -9.56
C TRP A 48 -6.28 -13.05 -10.07
N ALA A 49 -6.38 -14.38 -9.97
CA ALA A 49 -7.59 -15.11 -10.29
C ALA A 49 -8.78 -14.68 -9.41
N ALA A 50 -8.56 -14.52 -8.10
CA ALA A 50 -9.59 -14.02 -7.19
C ALA A 50 -10.05 -12.60 -7.59
N SER A 51 -9.10 -11.70 -7.86
CA SER A 51 -9.40 -10.33 -8.32
C SER A 51 -10.20 -10.31 -9.63
N ARG A 52 -9.82 -11.14 -10.60
CA ARG A 52 -10.55 -11.29 -11.88
C ARG A 52 -11.95 -11.87 -11.69
N ALA A 53 -12.13 -12.78 -10.74
CA ALA A 53 -13.42 -13.38 -10.44
C ALA A 53 -14.44 -12.35 -9.90
N GLU A 54 -13.99 -11.31 -9.20
CA GLU A 54 -14.86 -10.24 -8.69
C GLU A 54 -15.64 -9.51 -9.80
N PHE A 55 -15.03 -9.35 -10.97
CA PHE A 55 -15.63 -8.69 -12.14
C PHE A 55 -16.35 -9.67 -13.09
N GLY A 56 -16.32 -10.97 -12.78
CA GLY A 56 -16.86 -12.03 -13.64
C GLY A 56 -15.97 -12.34 -14.86
N PHE A 57 -14.70 -11.93 -14.84
CA PHE A 57 -13.75 -12.26 -15.90
C PHE A 57 -13.35 -13.74 -15.85
N ARG A 58 -12.80 -14.25 -16.96
CA ARG A 58 -12.21 -15.59 -17.00
C ARG A 58 -11.01 -15.63 -16.05
N HIS A 59 -10.96 -16.55 -15.10
CA HIS A 59 -10.00 -16.52 -13.99
C HIS A 59 -9.37 -17.88 -13.67
N ASP A 60 -9.41 -18.85 -14.58
CA ASP A 60 -8.61 -20.07 -14.45
C ASP A 60 -7.10 -19.73 -14.48
N LEU A 61 -6.32 -20.40 -13.63
CA LEU A 61 -4.90 -20.08 -13.41
C LEU A 61 -4.07 -20.15 -14.70
N GLU A 62 -4.40 -21.07 -15.62
CA GLU A 62 -3.72 -21.18 -16.92
C GLU A 62 -3.95 -19.94 -17.79
N TYR A 63 -5.19 -19.44 -17.85
CA TYR A 63 -5.50 -18.22 -18.57
C TYR A 63 -4.86 -16.97 -17.93
N VAL A 64 -4.88 -16.88 -16.60
CA VAL A 64 -4.25 -15.76 -15.88
C VAL A 64 -2.73 -15.74 -16.11
N ARG A 65 -2.08 -16.91 -16.04
CA ARG A 65 -0.66 -17.06 -16.37
C ARG A 65 -0.37 -16.61 -17.79
N LYS A 66 -1.20 -17.03 -18.77
CA LYS A 66 -1.06 -16.59 -20.15
C LYS A 66 -1.14 -15.06 -20.31
N LEU A 67 -2.08 -14.39 -19.63
CA LEU A 67 -2.17 -12.92 -19.67
C LEU A 67 -0.96 -12.25 -19.03
N TYR A 68 -0.49 -12.79 -17.91
CA TYR A 68 0.72 -12.34 -17.23
C TYR A 68 1.95 -12.42 -18.15
N GLU A 69 2.16 -13.57 -18.79
CA GLU A 69 3.26 -13.80 -19.74
C GLU A 69 3.15 -12.90 -20.99
N GLN A 70 1.92 -12.58 -21.42
CA GLN A 70 1.67 -11.64 -22.52
C GLN A 70 1.89 -10.17 -22.14
N GLY A 71 2.13 -9.86 -20.86
CA GLY A 71 2.33 -8.50 -20.39
C GLY A 71 1.08 -7.63 -20.52
N THR A 72 -0.12 -8.22 -20.52
CA THR A 72 -1.38 -7.48 -20.58
C THR A 72 -1.86 -7.17 -19.16
N TRP A 73 -1.86 -5.90 -18.76
CA TRP A 73 -2.10 -5.46 -17.39
C TRP A 73 -3.15 -4.36 -17.28
N GLU A 74 -3.87 -4.39 -16.17
CA GLU A 74 -4.65 -3.29 -15.62
C GLU A 74 -3.76 -2.54 -14.60
N TYR A 75 -3.83 -1.19 -14.56
CA TYR A 75 -2.97 -0.38 -13.68
C TYR A 75 -3.73 0.56 -12.74
N ASP A 76 -5.01 0.84 -12.98
CA ASP A 76 -5.76 1.91 -12.32
C ASP A 76 -6.65 1.41 -11.16
N VAL A 77 -7.10 0.15 -11.16
CA VAL A 77 -8.13 -0.36 -10.22
C VAL A 77 -7.57 -1.32 -9.19
N SER A 78 -6.83 -2.35 -9.61
CA SER A 78 -6.36 -3.41 -8.69
C SER A 78 -5.08 -4.11 -9.12
N TYR A 79 -4.40 -3.63 -10.17
CA TYR A 79 -3.11 -4.14 -10.62
C TYR A 79 -3.10 -5.68 -10.85
N PHE A 80 -3.80 -6.15 -11.88
CA PHE A 80 -3.83 -7.56 -12.26
C PHE A 80 -3.80 -7.75 -13.79
N PRO A 81 -3.42 -8.93 -14.30
CA PRO A 81 -3.40 -9.19 -15.73
C PRO A 81 -4.81 -9.11 -16.34
N ALA A 82 -5.00 -8.26 -17.34
CA ALA A 82 -6.28 -8.01 -17.99
C ALA A 82 -6.11 -7.70 -19.48
N THR A 83 -7.03 -8.18 -20.30
CA THR A 83 -7.07 -7.87 -21.74
C THR A 83 -7.47 -6.41 -21.99
N ASP A 84 -7.18 -5.87 -23.18
CA ASP A 84 -7.60 -4.50 -23.56
C ASP A 84 -9.10 -4.27 -23.38
N ARG A 85 -9.93 -5.25 -23.74
CA ARG A 85 -11.38 -5.17 -23.58
C ARG A 85 -11.81 -5.16 -22.10
N GLU A 86 -11.14 -5.94 -21.26
CA GLU A 86 -11.37 -5.94 -19.81
C GLU A 86 -10.94 -4.60 -19.19
N ASN A 87 -9.82 -4.02 -19.65
CA ASN A 87 -9.37 -2.69 -19.25
C ASN A 87 -10.34 -1.58 -19.67
N GLU A 88 -10.86 -1.61 -20.90
CA GLU A 88 -11.90 -0.69 -21.35
C GLU A 88 -13.17 -0.80 -20.50
N TYR A 89 -13.54 -2.03 -20.10
CA TYR A 89 -14.66 -2.29 -19.20
C TYR A 89 -14.42 -1.66 -17.81
N LEU A 90 -13.24 -1.84 -17.22
CA LEU A 90 -12.91 -1.27 -15.91
C LEU A 90 -12.85 0.26 -15.95
N LYS A 91 -12.26 0.84 -17.00
CA LYS A 91 -12.26 2.31 -17.22
C LYS A 91 -13.67 2.87 -17.42
N LEU A 92 -14.56 2.11 -18.04
CA LEU A 92 -15.97 2.51 -18.10
C LEU A 92 -16.60 2.43 -16.71
N ARG A 93 -16.38 1.33 -15.97
CA ARG A 93 -16.87 1.10 -14.60
C ARG A 93 -16.57 2.28 -13.68
N ASP A 94 -15.34 2.80 -13.68
CA ASP A 94 -14.93 3.88 -12.78
C ASP A 94 -15.48 5.26 -13.19
N ARG A 95 -15.79 5.43 -14.47
CA ARG A 95 -16.41 6.67 -14.99
C ARG A 95 -17.93 6.67 -14.82
N LEU A 96 -18.55 5.56 -14.43
CA LEU A 96 -19.99 5.47 -14.24
C LEU A 96 -20.44 6.36 -13.09
N THR A 97 -21.12 7.45 -13.44
CA THR A 97 -21.75 8.36 -12.47
C THR A 97 -23.12 8.82 -12.98
N LEU A 98 -24.01 9.16 -12.03
CA LEU A 98 -25.26 9.85 -12.37
C LEU A 98 -24.99 11.27 -12.88
N GLY A 99 -23.88 11.88 -12.45
CA GLY A 99 -23.59 13.30 -12.66
C GLY A 99 -24.49 14.23 -11.85
N ALA A 100 -24.12 15.50 -11.76
CA ALA A 100 -24.71 16.47 -10.82
C ALA A 100 -26.25 16.63 -10.92
N LYS A 101 -26.81 16.53 -12.13
CA LYS A 101 -28.27 16.61 -12.34
C LYS A 101 -28.99 15.33 -11.90
N GLY A 102 -28.41 14.16 -12.20
CA GLY A 102 -28.93 12.88 -11.71
C GLY A 102 -28.85 12.78 -10.18
N ASP A 103 -27.75 13.24 -9.58
CA ASP A 103 -27.58 13.30 -8.12
C ASP A 103 -28.62 14.23 -7.47
N ARG A 104 -28.89 15.40 -8.08
CA ARG A 104 -29.95 16.30 -7.63
C ARG A 104 -31.31 15.60 -7.67
N TYR A 105 -31.62 14.92 -8.77
CA TYR A 105 -32.89 14.21 -8.93
C TYR A 105 -33.10 13.16 -7.83
N VAL A 106 -32.11 12.31 -7.54
CA VAL A 106 -32.27 11.27 -6.49
C VAL A 106 -32.38 11.87 -5.09
N ARG A 107 -31.73 13.02 -4.82
CA ARG A 107 -31.88 13.76 -3.55
C ARG A 107 -33.29 14.31 -3.35
N GLU A 108 -33.89 14.88 -4.39
CA GLU A 108 -35.27 15.38 -4.37
C GLU A 108 -36.28 14.23 -4.18
N HIS A 109 -35.93 13.02 -4.64
CA HIS A 109 -36.77 11.82 -4.56
C HIS A 109 -36.33 10.84 -3.46
N ARG A 110 -35.70 11.33 -2.39
CA ARG A 110 -35.15 10.52 -1.29
C ARG A 110 -36.13 9.57 -0.59
N GLU A 111 -37.44 9.83 -0.66
CA GLU A 111 -38.45 8.96 -0.04
C GLU A 111 -38.71 7.67 -0.83
N VAL A 112 -38.35 7.64 -2.12
CA VAL A 112 -38.50 6.47 -2.99
C VAL A 112 -37.16 5.92 -3.46
N TYR A 113 -36.10 6.72 -3.45
CA TYR A 113 -34.75 6.31 -3.81
C TYR A 113 -34.16 5.31 -2.81
N GLY A 114 -33.68 4.19 -3.34
CA GLY A 114 -33.15 3.04 -2.62
C GLY A 114 -31.65 2.88 -2.72
N GLY A 115 -30.90 3.90 -3.14
CA GLY A 115 -29.45 3.80 -3.32
C GLY A 115 -29.01 3.47 -4.75
N LEU A 116 -27.70 3.60 -4.98
CA LEU A 116 -27.01 3.43 -6.24
C LEU A 116 -25.85 2.46 -6.03
N SER A 117 -25.56 1.64 -7.03
CA SER A 117 -24.32 0.88 -7.12
C SER A 117 -23.87 0.80 -8.57
N VAL A 118 -22.57 0.60 -8.75
CA VAL A 118 -22.02 0.08 -10.00
C VAL A 118 -22.15 -1.43 -9.95
N GLU A 119 -22.76 -2.01 -10.98
CA GLU A 119 -22.92 -3.46 -11.09
C GLU A 119 -22.08 -3.98 -12.24
N ASP A 120 -21.42 -5.10 -11.98
CA ASP A 120 -20.67 -5.81 -12.99
C ASP A 120 -21.59 -6.63 -13.90
N GLY A 121 -21.29 -6.61 -15.20
CA GLY A 121 -22.15 -7.16 -16.25
C GLY A 121 -21.41 -7.96 -17.32
N TRP A 122 -20.12 -8.24 -17.12
CA TRP A 122 -19.26 -8.88 -18.10
C TRP A 122 -19.88 -10.16 -18.71
N PRO A 123 -19.83 -10.37 -20.04
CA PRO A 123 -19.11 -9.59 -21.07
C PRO A 123 -19.85 -8.37 -21.63
N ARG A 124 -20.99 -7.98 -21.03
CA ARG A 124 -21.67 -6.71 -21.34
C ARG A 124 -21.07 -5.58 -20.50
N ASP A 125 -21.30 -4.34 -20.92
CA ASP A 125 -20.82 -3.16 -20.20
C ASP A 125 -21.30 -3.13 -18.73
N PRO A 126 -20.48 -2.57 -17.81
CA PRO A 126 -20.93 -2.29 -16.46
C PRO A 126 -22.04 -1.24 -16.52
N TYR A 127 -22.85 -1.17 -15.48
CA TYR A 127 -23.98 -0.25 -15.45
C TYR A 127 -24.27 0.25 -14.04
N LEU A 128 -24.86 1.44 -13.98
CA LEU A 128 -25.41 2.00 -12.77
C LEU A 128 -26.77 1.38 -12.48
N ARG A 129 -26.89 0.75 -11.31
CA ARG A 129 -28.17 0.25 -10.80
C ARG A 129 -28.72 1.22 -9.78
N VAL A 130 -29.79 1.91 -10.18
CA VAL A 130 -30.55 2.80 -9.32
C VAL A 130 -31.72 2.02 -8.71
N ARG A 131 -31.92 2.13 -7.40
CA ARG A 131 -32.98 1.39 -6.71
C ARG A 131 -34.13 2.34 -6.39
N PHE A 132 -35.37 1.86 -6.53
CA PHE A 132 -36.57 2.60 -6.15
C PHE A 132 -37.59 1.71 -5.45
N THR A 133 -38.37 2.25 -4.51
CA THR A 133 -39.40 1.46 -3.78
C THR A 133 -40.67 1.21 -4.59
N ARG A 134 -41.00 2.16 -5.47
CA ARG A 134 -42.18 2.18 -6.35
C ARG A 134 -41.87 2.99 -7.61
N ASP A 135 -42.79 2.96 -8.57
CA ASP A 135 -42.75 3.78 -9.79
C ASP A 135 -41.42 3.72 -10.56
N VAL A 136 -40.80 2.54 -10.54
CA VAL A 136 -39.42 2.29 -10.99
C VAL A 136 -39.21 2.76 -12.43
N GLN A 137 -40.16 2.45 -13.33
CA GLN A 137 -40.06 2.81 -14.74
C GLN A 137 -40.19 4.32 -14.96
N HIS A 138 -41.08 4.98 -14.21
CA HIS A 138 -41.23 6.43 -14.26
C HIS A 138 -39.92 7.12 -13.84
N HIS A 139 -39.35 6.72 -12.69
CA HIS A 139 -38.11 7.32 -12.22
C HIS A 139 -36.91 6.99 -13.11
N LEU A 140 -36.83 5.78 -13.67
CA LEU A 140 -35.78 5.43 -14.63
C LEU A 140 -35.88 6.29 -15.90
N ALA A 141 -37.08 6.49 -16.43
CA ALA A 141 -37.30 7.33 -17.60
C ALA A 141 -36.87 8.78 -17.34
N ALA A 142 -37.26 9.35 -16.20
CA ALA A 142 -36.85 10.70 -15.80
C ALA A 142 -35.32 10.80 -15.60
N LEU A 143 -34.70 9.82 -14.93
CA LEU A 143 -33.25 9.81 -14.74
C LEU A 143 -32.47 9.74 -16.05
N LYS A 144 -32.96 8.96 -17.02
CA LYS A 144 -32.33 8.90 -18.35
C LYS A 144 -32.33 10.24 -19.09
N GLN A 145 -33.18 11.20 -18.72
CA GLN A 145 -33.16 12.54 -19.31
C GLN A 145 -32.11 13.46 -18.68
N VAL A 146 -31.65 13.17 -17.46
CA VAL A 146 -30.79 14.08 -16.69
C VAL A 146 -29.44 13.50 -16.31
N ALA A 147 -29.27 12.17 -16.38
CA ALA A 147 -28.03 11.51 -15.99
C ALA A 147 -26.93 11.68 -17.04
N ALA A 148 -25.68 11.69 -16.58
CA ALA A 148 -24.50 11.78 -17.45
C ALA A 148 -24.36 10.58 -18.40
N MET A 149 -24.80 9.39 -17.98
CA MET A 149 -24.63 8.14 -18.74
C MET A 149 -25.94 7.34 -18.86
N PRO A 150 -26.93 7.85 -19.62
CA PRO A 150 -28.29 7.30 -19.63
C PRO A 150 -28.41 5.90 -20.23
N LYS A 151 -27.48 5.51 -21.12
CA LYS A 151 -27.43 4.17 -21.73
C LYS A 151 -27.00 3.09 -20.74
N HIS A 152 -26.26 3.47 -19.70
CA HIS A 152 -25.75 2.57 -18.65
C HIS A 152 -26.60 2.62 -17.39
N LEU A 153 -27.86 3.08 -17.47
CA LEU A 153 -28.78 3.08 -16.35
C LEU A 153 -29.75 1.91 -16.39
N ARG A 154 -29.81 1.20 -15.27
CA ARG A 154 -30.85 0.23 -14.97
C ARG A 154 -31.49 0.57 -13.65
N ALA A 155 -32.77 0.23 -13.50
CA ALA A 155 -33.47 0.40 -12.25
C ALA A 155 -34.04 -0.91 -11.72
N LYS A 156 -34.03 -1.07 -10.40
CA LYS A 156 -34.56 -2.23 -9.71
C LYS A 156 -35.51 -1.80 -8.60
N ARG A 157 -36.61 -2.54 -8.45
CA ARG A 157 -37.50 -2.35 -7.30
C ARG A 157 -36.84 -2.90 -6.04
N VAL A 158 -36.86 -2.13 -4.96
CA VAL A 158 -36.44 -2.56 -3.62
C VAL A 158 -37.56 -2.35 -2.62
N ARG A 159 -37.46 -3.02 -1.47
CA ARG A 159 -38.50 -2.91 -0.43
C ARG A 159 -38.45 -1.59 0.32
N PHE A 160 -37.26 -1.03 0.53
CA PHE A 160 -37.06 0.16 1.35
C PHE A 160 -36.19 1.18 0.63
N SER A 161 -36.53 2.46 0.82
CA SER A 161 -35.69 3.58 0.38
C SER A 161 -34.43 3.64 1.24
N GLU A 162 -33.35 4.20 0.72
CA GLU A 162 -32.11 4.45 1.47
C GLU A 162 -32.38 5.30 2.71
N ARG A 163 -33.22 6.34 2.57
CA ARG A 163 -33.64 7.18 3.71
C ARG A 163 -34.33 6.38 4.82
N ALA A 164 -35.16 5.40 4.46
CA ALA A 164 -35.81 4.53 5.44
C ALA A 164 -34.83 3.60 6.16
N LEU A 165 -33.83 3.05 5.44
CA LEU A 165 -32.78 2.24 6.05
C LEU A 165 -31.86 3.11 6.93
N ARG A 166 -31.50 4.31 6.46
CA ARG A 166 -30.69 5.27 7.22
C ARG A 166 -31.39 5.69 8.51
N ARG A 167 -32.72 5.86 8.53
CA ARG A 167 -33.46 6.11 9.78
C ARG A 167 -33.33 4.95 10.78
N VAL A 168 -33.37 3.70 10.31
CA VAL A 168 -33.16 2.52 11.17
C VAL A 168 -31.72 2.49 11.67
N GLN A 169 -30.75 2.73 10.77
CA GLN A 169 -29.33 2.82 11.11
C GLN A 169 -29.07 3.89 12.17
N SER A 170 -29.49 5.13 11.93
CA SER A 170 -29.34 6.23 12.89
C SER A 170 -29.98 5.91 14.24
N ARG A 171 -31.14 5.23 14.26
CA ARG A 171 -31.74 4.80 15.53
C ARG A 171 -30.88 3.78 16.28
N VAL A 172 -30.24 2.85 15.57
CA VAL A 172 -29.29 1.90 16.18
C VAL A 172 -28.06 2.63 16.71
N ASP A 173 -27.53 3.58 15.93
CA ASP A 173 -26.38 4.41 16.31
C ASP A 173 -26.69 5.28 17.53
N ASP A 174 -27.85 5.94 17.57
CA ASP A 174 -28.32 6.77 18.70
C ASP A 174 -28.50 5.91 19.97
N ASP A 175 -28.88 4.64 19.82
CA ASP A 175 -29.07 3.69 20.91
C ASP A 175 -27.77 3.04 21.41
N TRP A 176 -26.57 3.47 20.95
CA TRP A 176 -25.31 2.79 21.27
C TRP A 176 -25.09 2.56 22.78
N LYS A 177 -25.37 3.55 23.64
CA LYS A 177 -25.26 3.41 25.11
C LYS A 177 -26.28 2.41 25.68
N ALA A 178 -27.48 2.38 25.11
CA ALA A 178 -28.53 1.46 25.55
C ALA A 178 -28.24 0.02 25.11
N LEU A 179 -27.63 -0.16 23.93
CA LEU A 179 -27.13 -1.43 23.44
C LEU A 179 -25.98 -1.96 24.29
N ASP A 180 -25.02 -1.08 24.62
CA ASP A 180 -23.89 -1.40 25.49
C ASP A 180 -24.37 -1.88 26.87
N LYS A 181 -25.28 -1.13 27.51
CA LYS A 181 -25.93 -1.54 28.76
C LYS A 181 -26.71 -2.87 28.65
N ALA A 182 -27.18 -3.22 27.46
CA ALA A 182 -27.86 -4.49 27.19
C ALA A 182 -26.88 -5.64 26.85
N GLY A 183 -25.57 -5.42 26.91
CA GLY A 183 -24.53 -6.41 26.61
C GLY A 183 -24.23 -6.58 25.12
N PHE A 184 -24.47 -5.55 24.30
CA PHE A 184 -24.12 -5.52 22.88
C PHE A 184 -23.21 -4.33 22.60
N HIS A 185 -21.93 -4.59 22.34
CA HIS A 185 -20.97 -3.54 21.98
C HIS A 185 -20.99 -3.34 20.47
N LEU A 186 -21.49 -2.19 20.04
CA LEU A 186 -21.66 -1.83 18.65
C LEU A 186 -20.31 -1.50 18.01
N GLN A 187 -19.94 -2.20 16.94
CA GLN A 187 -18.70 -1.95 16.19
C GLN A 187 -18.96 -1.06 14.97
N SER A 188 -19.97 -1.41 14.17
CA SER A 188 -20.34 -0.63 12.99
C SER A 188 -21.77 -0.89 12.56
N THR A 189 -22.33 0.05 11.81
CA THR A 189 -23.61 -0.11 11.12
C THR A 189 -23.45 0.21 9.65
N SER A 190 -24.12 -0.56 8.80
CA SER A 190 -24.17 -0.30 7.36
C SER A 190 -25.51 -0.73 6.78
N SER A 191 -25.93 -0.11 5.67
CA SER A 191 -27.15 -0.48 4.96
C SER A 191 -26.84 -1.33 3.73
N ASP A 192 -27.55 -2.44 3.57
CA ASP A 192 -27.57 -3.24 2.35
C ASP A 192 -28.91 -3.00 1.66
N THR A 193 -28.90 -2.09 0.68
CA THR A 193 -30.10 -1.61 0.01
C THR A 193 -30.76 -2.66 -0.87
N ASP A 194 -29.98 -3.60 -1.42
CA ASP A 194 -30.51 -4.71 -2.20
C ASP A 194 -31.30 -5.69 -1.36
N ARG A 195 -30.76 -6.04 -0.19
CA ARG A 195 -31.44 -6.92 0.76
C ARG A 195 -32.48 -6.17 1.60
N GLY A 196 -32.44 -4.84 1.59
CA GLY A 196 -33.35 -4.00 2.37
C GLY A 196 -33.13 -4.16 3.88
N VAL A 197 -31.87 -4.31 4.29
CA VAL A 197 -31.49 -4.56 5.69
C VAL A 197 -30.43 -3.56 6.16
N VAL A 198 -30.38 -3.36 7.47
CA VAL A 198 -29.26 -2.70 8.16
C VAL A 198 -28.42 -3.78 8.82
N LYS A 199 -27.17 -3.93 8.39
CA LYS A 199 -26.17 -4.80 9.03
C LYS A 199 -25.60 -4.08 10.24
N VAL A 200 -25.57 -4.78 11.36
CA VAL A 200 -25.06 -4.26 12.64
C VAL A 200 -23.98 -5.21 13.12
N GLU A 201 -22.74 -4.77 13.03
CA GLU A 201 -21.61 -5.55 13.52
C GLU A 201 -21.42 -5.28 15.00
N LEU A 202 -21.30 -6.34 15.80
CA LEU A 202 -21.27 -6.22 17.24
C LEU A 202 -20.43 -7.29 17.91
N VAL A 203 -20.06 -7.01 19.15
CA VAL A 203 -19.45 -7.96 20.07
C VAL A 203 -20.45 -8.24 21.19
N THR A 204 -20.70 -9.52 21.47
CA THR A 204 -21.59 -9.91 22.56
C THR A 204 -21.40 -11.37 22.98
N LYS A 205 -21.59 -11.65 24.27
CA LYS A 205 -21.73 -13.02 24.81
C LYS A 205 -23.15 -13.55 24.70
N ARG A 206 -24.12 -12.69 24.37
CA ARG A 206 -25.53 -13.06 24.30
C ARG A 206 -25.82 -13.95 23.10
N LYS A 207 -26.61 -14.99 23.33
CA LYS A 207 -27.05 -15.93 22.27
C LYS A 207 -28.36 -15.52 21.61
N ASP A 208 -29.09 -14.58 22.20
CA ASP A 208 -30.39 -14.11 21.73
C ASP A 208 -30.32 -12.88 20.81
N THR A 209 -29.13 -12.53 20.32
CA THR A 209 -28.84 -11.33 19.51
C THR A 209 -29.86 -11.10 18.40
N LYS A 210 -30.14 -12.12 17.57
CA LYS A 210 -31.10 -12.00 16.47
C LYS A 210 -32.52 -11.67 16.96
N ALA A 211 -32.96 -12.32 18.04
CA ALA A 211 -34.29 -12.08 18.61
C ALA A 211 -34.39 -10.70 19.28
N TYR A 212 -33.35 -10.28 20.00
CA TYR A 212 -33.28 -8.97 20.63
C TYR A 212 -33.40 -7.83 19.60
N PHE A 213 -32.55 -7.86 18.56
CA PHE A 213 -32.55 -6.81 17.54
C PHE A 213 -33.85 -6.81 16.73
N ALA A 214 -34.39 -7.99 16.39
CA ALA A 214 -35.68 -8.10 15.71
C ALA A 214 -36.85 -7.54 16.55
N LYS A 215 -36.83 -7.72 17.87
CA LYS A 215 -37.85 -7.16 18.78
C LYS A 215 -37.71 -5.64 18.93
N ARG A 216 -36.48 -5.13 19.05
CA ARG A 216 -36.21 -3.71 19.35
C ARG A 216 -36.30 -2.79 18.12
N TYR A 217 -35.76 -3.23 17.00
CA TYR A 217 -35.59 -2.43 15.78
C TYR A 217 -36.27 -3.01 14.54
N ASP A 218 -37.01 -4.11 14.70
CA ASP A 218 -37.63 -4.93 13.64
C ASP A 218 -36.68 -5.81 12.81
N SER A 219 -37.29 -6.62 11.93
CA SER A 219 -36.61 -7.66 11.15
C SER A 219 -35.65 -7.14 10.07
N ARG A 220 -35.62 -5.82 9.81
CA ARG A 220 -34.67 -5.16 8.91
C ARG A 220 -33.26 -5.13 9.48
N VAL A 221 -33.10 -5.19 10.80
CA VAL A 221 -31.77 -5.22 11.41
C VAL A 221 -31.20 -6.64 11.42
N LYS A 222 -30.01 -6.80 10.84
CA LYS A 222 -29.26 -8.06 10.76
C LYS A 222 -27.99 -7.95 11.59
N PRO A 223 -28.00 -8.44 12.83
CA PRO A 223 -26.80 -8.45 13.65
C PRO A 223 -25.78 -9.46 13.11
N ILE A 224 -24.51 -9.08 13.12
CA ILE A 224 -23.34 -9.89 12.78
C ILE A 224 -22.43 -9.88 14.01
N VAL A 225 -22.31 -11.03 14.67
CA VAL A 225 -21.45 -11.17 15.85
C VAL A 225 -20.01 -11.35 15.37
N ARG A 226 -19.15 -10.37 15.62
CA ARG A 226 -17.72 -10.39 15.29
C ARG A 226 -16.87 -11.07 16.36
N GLY A 227 -17.37 -11.12 17.60
CA GLY A 227 -16.76 -11.86 18.70
C GLY A 227 -17.57 -11.76 19.99
N THR A 228 -17.04 -12.37 21.06
CA THR A 228 -17.68 -12.41 22.38
C THR A 228 -17.01 -11.53 23.43
N GLU A 229 -15.81 -11.02 23.14
CA GLU A 229 -15.04 -10.12 24.00
C GLU A 229 -14.78 -8.83 23.24
N GLU A 230 -14.90 -7.67 23.89
CA GLU A 230 -14.69 -6.35 23.26
C GLU A 230 -13.28 -6.17 22.71
N THR A 231 -12.34 -6.86 23.35
CA THR A 231 -10.95 -6.87 22.97
C THR A 231 -10.44 -8.28 22.83
N VAL A 232 -9.53 -8.49 21.91
CA VAL A 232 -8.76 -9.73 21.77
C VAL A 232 -7.28 -9.44 21.93
N LEU A 233 -6.56 -10.41 22.49
CA LEU A 233 -5.11 -10.41 22.43
C LEU A 233 -4.69 -10.88 21.04
N GLY A 234 -3.87 -10.09 20.36
CA GLY A 234 -3.33 -10.39 19.04
C GLY A 234 -1.83 -10.23 19.02
N CYS A 235 -1.18 -11.00 18.14
CA CYS A 235 0.21 -10.77 17.80
C CYS A 235 0.28 -9.68 16.73
N HIS A 236 0.93 -8.55 17.04
CA HIS A 236 1.14 -7.46 16.11
C HIS A 236 2.45 -7.64 15.34
N THR A 237 2.44 -7.16 14.09
CA THR A 237 3.60 -7.13 13.21
C THR A 237 4.46 -5.92 13.51
N SER A 238 5.73 -6.16 13.81
CA SER A 238 6.74 -5.11 13.98
C SER A 238 7.39 -4.76 12.64
N THR A 239 7.88 -3.53 12.51
CA THR A 239 8.49 -3.01 11.27
C THR A 239 10.00 -2.89 11.37
N SER A 240 10.52 -2.47 12.53
CA SER A 240 11.95 -2.30 12.76
C SER A 240 12.34 -2.54 14.22
N PHE A 241 13.65 -2.53 14.51
CA PHE A 241 14.16 -2.59 15.88
C PHE A 241 15.43 -1.75 16.04
N SER A 242 15.70 -1.26 17.25
CA SER A 242 16.99 -0.66 17.61
C SER A 242 17.64 -1.44 18.75
N ILE A 243 18.97 -1.40 18.83
CA ILE A 243 19.76 -2.12 19.85
C ILE A 243 20.22 -1.12 20.92
N ALA A 244 20.03 -1.47 22.19
CA ALA A 244 20.59 -0.67 23.28
C ALA A 244 22.14 -0.74 23.29
N PRO A 245 22.84 0.27 23.85
CA PRO A 245 24.31 0.29 23.85
C PRO A 245 25.00 -0.93 24.48
N ASP A 246 24.33 -1.62 25.41
CA ASP A 246 24.83 -2.85 26.05
C ASP A 246 24.61 -4.12 25.21
N GLY A 247 23.85 -4.02 24.11
CA GLY A 247 23.42 -5.16 23.30
C GLY A 247 22.42 -6.10 23.99
N LEU A 248 22.06 -5.84 25.26
CA LEU A 248 21.24 -6.72 26.11
C LEU A 248 19.76 -6.38 26.06
N SER A 249 19.37 -5.36 25.30
CA SER A 249 17.96 -5.13 24.98
C SER A 249 17.81 -4.57 23.58
N ILE A 250 16.66 -4.85 22.97
CA ILE A 250 16.24 -4.19 21.74
C ILE A 250 14.93 -3.43 21.98
N THR A 251 14.67 -2.42 21.18
CA THR A 251 13.39 -1.74 21.13
C THR A 251 12.77 -2.00 19.77
N VAL A 252 11.65 -2.71 19.72
CA VAL A 252 10.92 -2.95 18.46
C VAL A 252 9.95 -1.81 18.20
N THR A 253 9.87 -1.38 16.95
CA THR A 253 8.91 -0.38 16.46
C THR A 253 7.83 -1.09 15.68
N TYR A 254 6.58 -0.69 15.88
CA TYR A 254 5.43 -1.30 15.22
C TYR A 254 4.29 -0.30 15.04
N GLU A 255 3.43 -0.54 14.05
CA GLU A 255 2.23 0.24 13.82
C GLU A 255 1.02 -0.42 14.48
N SER A 256 0.19 0.39 15.14
CA SER A 256 -1.03 -0.09 15.79
C SER A 256 -2.12 0.97 15.80
N GLY A 257 -3.35 0.57 16.11
CA GLY A 257 -4.43 1.52 16.37
C GLY A 257 -4.18 2.28 17.67
N GLY A 258 -4.58 3.55 17.70
CA GLY A 258 -4.43 4.43 18.87
C GLY A 258 -5.14 3.91 20.11
N GLY A 259 -6.27 3.21 19.93
CA GLY A 259 -7.00 2.55 21.03
C GLY A 259 -6.43 1.21 21.50
N ALA A 260 -5.45 0.62 20.81
CA ALA A 260 -4.85 -0.64 21.22
C ALA A 260 -3.91 -0.45 22.42
N GLN A 261 -3.88 -1.43 23.31
CA GLN A 261 -3.06 -1.41 24.52
C GLN A 261 -1.95 -2.44 24.42
N PHE A 262 -0.71 -2.01 24.64
CA PHE A 262 0.42 -2.90 24.80
C PHE A 262 0.24 -3.76 26.04
N GLU A 263 0.41 -5.08 25.90
CA GLU A 263 0.27 -6.04 27.00
C GLU A 263 1.62 -6.59 27.43
N LYS A 264 2.38 -7.14 26.47
CA LYS A 264 3.71 -7.71 26.71
C LYS A 264 4.45 -7.96 25.41
N THR A 265 5.74 -8.25 25.52
CA THR A 265 6.52 -8.87 24.45
C THR A 265 6.78 -10.33 24.75
N GLU A 266 6.58 -11.20 23.77
CA GLU A 266 6.99 -12.60 23.82
C GLU A 266 8.32 -12.75 23.06
N VAL A 267 9.34 -13.35 23.66
CA VAL A 267 10.68 -13.47 23.06
C VAL A 267 11.19 -14.91 23.12
N VAL A 268 11.73 -15.40 22.00
CA VAL A 268 12.44 -16.68 21.91
C VAL A 268 13.84 -16.42 21.38
N GLN A 269 14.85 -16.80 22.13
CA GLN A 269 16.26 -16.58 21.77
C GLN A 269 16.91 -17.89 21.35
N ASN A 270 17.46 -17.91 20.14
CA ASN A 270 18.25 -18.99 19.57
C ASN A 270 19.70 -18.51 19.38
N PRO A 271 20.65 -19.43 19.12
CA PRO A 271 22.03 -19.06 18.82
C PRO A 271 22.19 -18.16 17.59
N ASP A 272 21.33 -18.32 16.58
CA ASP A 272 21.38 -17.63 15.28
C ASP A 272 20.36 -16.49 15.13
N ARG A 273 19.33 -16.44 15.98
CA ARG A 273 18.22 -15.48 15.85
C ARG A 273 17.48 -15.21 17.15
N VAL A 274 16.81 -14.06 17.20
CA VAL A 274 15.85 -13.67 18.24
C VAL A 274 14.49 -13.50 17.58
N VAL A 275 13.49 -14.24 18.03
CA VAL A 275 12.10 -14.09 17.56
C VAL A 275 11.34 -13.26 18.58
N VAL A 276 10.72 -12.16 18.14
CA VAL A 276 9.99 -11.22 18.99
C VAL A 276 8.56 -11.10 18.52
N GLY A 277 7.62 -11.27 19.44
CA GLY A 277 6.20 -10.98 19.23
C GLY A 277 5.73 -9.86 20.13
N VAL A 278 5.12 -8.83 19.54
CA VAL A 278 4.42 -7.79 20.31
C VAL A 278 2.99 -8.24 20.51
N VAL A 279 2.59 -8.42 21.76
CA VAL A 279 1.21 -8.77 22.13
C VAL A 279 0.48 -7.49 22.53
N GLU A 280 -0.60 -7.20 21.81
CA GLU A 280 -1.49 -6.10 22.15
C GLU A 280 -2.91 -6.61 22.37
N ARG A 281 -3.60 -5.91 23.26
CA ARG A 281 -5.05 -5.94 23.38
C ARG A 281 -5.64 -4.92 22.42
N SER A 282 -6.34 -5.38 21.40
CA SER A 282 -7.01 -4.53 20.41
C SER A 282 -8.51 -4.79 20.42
N SER A 283 -9.29 -3.80 20.00
CA SER A 283 -10.74 -3.95 19.85
C SER A 283 -11.07 -5.06 18.85
N THR A 284 -12.09 -5.86 19.16
CA THR A 284 -12.57 -6.93 18.29
C THR A 284 -13.34 -6.33 17.12
N GLY A 285 -12.70 -6.24 15.96
CA GLY A 285 -13.32 -5.67 14.76
C GLY A 285 -12.30 -5.01 13.83
N PRO A 286 -12.79 -4.24 12.84
CA PRO A 286 -11.91 -3.41 12.02
C PRO A 286 -11.13 -2.43 12.90
N ARG A 287 -9.84 -2.26 12.62
CA ARG A 287 -8.98 -1.31 13.32
C ARG A 287 -9.41 0.11 12.97
N THR A 288 -9.38 1.00 13.96
CA THR A 288 -9.62 2.44 13.77
C THR A 288 -8.54 3.04 12.87
N ALA A 289 -8.90 4.09 12.11
CA ALA A 289 -7.99 4.77 11.18
C ALA A 289 -6.91 5.64 11.88
N ASP A 290 -6.79 5.53 13.20
CA ASP A 290 -5.83 6.24 14.05
C ASP A 290 -4.53 5.44 14.21
N LEU A 291 -3.89 5.11 13.09
CA LEU A 291 -2.60 4.43 13.13
C LEU A 291 -1.58 5.30 13.86
N VAL A 292 -0.93 4.71 14.85
CA VAL A 292 0.16 5.32 15.63
C VAL A 292 1.38 4.40 15.61
N ILE A 293 2.56 5.00 15.55
CA ILE A 293 3.82 4.30 15.72
C ILE A 293 4.05 4.13 17.23
N LYS A 294 4.26 2.89 17.65
CA LYS A 294 4.58 2.52 19.04
C LYS A 294 5.91 1.79 19.10
N THR A 295 6.45 1.72 20.32
CA THR A 295 7.69 1.00 20.60
C THR A 295 7.52 0.07 21.80
N ALA A 296 8.21 -1.08 21.79
CA ALA A 296 8.27 -1.97 22.93
C ALA A 296 9.71 -2.43 23.20
N LYS A 297 10.15 -2.35 24.47
CA LYS A 297 11.48 -2.79 24.89
C LYS A 297 11.47 -4.29 25.19
N VAL A 298 12.45 -5.02 24.67
CA VAL A 298 12.62 -6.46 24.80
C VAL A 298 13.97 -6.75 25.43
N PRO A 299 14.02 -7.29 26.67
CA PRO A 299 15.27 -7.74 27.27
C PRO A 299 15.75 -9.03 26.60
N LEU A 300 17.08 -9.14 26.42
CA LEU A 300 17.76 -10.32 25.91
C LEU A 300 18.56 -11.01 27.02
N SER A 301 18.79 -12.30 26.89
CA SER A 301 19.57 -13.09 27.86
C SER A 301 21.07 -13.09 27.55
N ALA A 302 21.44 -12.62 26.36
CA ALA A 302 22.80 -12.42 25.89
C ALA A 302 22.81 -11.25 24.89
N PRO A 303 23.96 -10.58 24.66
CA PRO A 303 24.06 -9.49 23.68
C PRO A 303 23.61 -9.93 22.29
N LEU A 304 22.89 -9.08 21.53
CA LEU A 304 22.31 -9.46 20.23
C LEU A 304 23.37 -10.02 19.27
N GLY A 305 24.51 -9.35 19.13
CA GLY A 305 25.57 -9.73 18.18
C GLY A 305 25.05 -9.74 16.75
N ASP A 306 25.43 -10.75 15.97
CA ASP A 306 25.02 -10.93 14.56
C ASP A 306 23.68 -11.69 14.40
N ARG A 307 22.98 -11.97 15.50
CA ARG A 307 21.72 -12.71 15.47
C ARG A 307 20.63 -11.92 14.75
N ALA A 308 19.92 -12.57 13.83
CA ALA A 308 18.80 -11.95 13.14
C ALA A 308 17.63 -11.72 14.11
N VAL A 309 16.92 -10.59 13.99
CA VAL A 309 15.66 -10.36 14.70
C VAL A 309 14.49 -10.69 13.77
N ILE A 310 13.62 -11.60 14.18
CA ILE A 310 12.46 -12.06 13.40
C ILE A 310 11.18 -11.65 14.13
N ASP A 311 10.25 -11.05 13.41
CA ASP A 311 8.93 -10.74 13.94
C ASP A 311 8.04 -11.99 13.99
N ALA A 312 7.45 -12.26 15.14
CA ALA A 312 6.61 -13.45 15.34
C ALA A 312 5.23 -13.33 14.66
N GLY A 313 4.79 -12.12 14.31
CA GLY A 313 3.51 -11.85 13.65
C GLY A 313 3.58 -12.06 12.14
N SER A 314 4.62 -11.54 11.48
CA SER A 314 4.83 -11.62 10.04
C SER A 314 5.77 -12.76 9.64
N THR A 315 6.54 -13.31 10.58
CA THR A 315 7.67 -14.24 10.35
C THR A 315 8.82 -13.64 9.52
N GLN A 316 8.77 -12.33 9.25
CA GLN A 316 9.79 -11.63 8.48
C GLN A 316 10.93 -11.15 9.39
N ARG A 317 12.09 -10.92 8.77
CA ARG A 317 13.22 -10.32 9.47
C ARG A 317 12.97 -8.84 9.66
N LEU A 318 13.19 -8.34 10.88
CA LEU A 318 13.10 -6.92 11.16
C LEU A 318 14.33 -6.18 10.65
N ILE A 319 14.14 -4.93 10.27
CA ILE A 319 15.21 -4.04 9.85
C ILE A 319 15.75 -3.31 11.08
N GLN A 320 17.07 -3.28 11.23
CA GLN A 320 17.72 -2.52 12.30
C GLN A 320 17.65 -1.02 11.99
N ALA A 321 17.20 -0.24 12.97
CA ALA A 321 17.23 1.21 12.99
C ALA A 321 18.25 1.67 14.05
N GLY A 322 19.26 2.42 13.61
CA GLY A 322 20.35 2.91 14.45
C GLY A 322 21.54 1.95 14.57
N PRO A 323 22.67 2.45 15.11
CA PRO A 323 23.94 1.74 15.13
C PRO A 323 23.91 0.49 16.02
N SER A 324 24.76 -0.50 15.70
CA SER A 324 25.03 -1.62 16.61
C SER A 324 25.90 -1.18 17.79
N PRO A 325 25.92 -1.93 18.91
CA PRO A 325 26.82 -1.65 20.02
C PRO A 325 28.28 -1.54 19.57
N GLY A 326 28.93 -0.43 19.91
CA GLY A 326 30.31 -0.12 19.53
C GLY A 326 30.49 0.55 18.17
N ASP A 327 29.48 0.56 17.31
CA ASP A 327 29.52 1.36 16.09
C ASP A 327 29.40 2.87 16.42
N PRO A 328 29.97 3.76 15.59
CA PRO A 328 29.74 5.19 15.74
C PRO A 328 28.25 5.53 15.58
N PRO A 329 27.77 6.63 16.19
CA PRO A 329 26.40 7.08 15.99
C PRO A 329 26.11 7.32 14.52
N CYS A 330 24.87 7.08 14.09
CA CYS A 330 24.42 7.50 12.78
C CYS A 330 24.40 9.02 12.75
N VAL A 331 25.36 9.60 12.02
CA VAL A 331 25.40 11.04 11.79
C VAL A 331 24.36 11.33 10.73
N GLU A 332 23.29 12.04 11.12
CA GLU A 332 22.38 12.57 10.11
C GLU A 332 23.18 13.51 9.21
N PRO A 333 23.15 13.33 7.88
CA PRO A 333 23.73 14.32 7.00
C PRO A 333 23.07 15.65 7.34
N PRO A 334 23.86 16.73 7.53
CA PRO A 334 23.30 18.03 7.85
C PRO A 334 22.26 18.36 6.78
N GLU A 335 21.09 18.84 7.19
CA GLU A 335 20.09 19.29 6.22
C GLU A 335 20.75 20.33 5.32
N PRO A 336 20.68 20.15 3.98
CA PRO A 336 21.32 21.10 3.10
C PRO A 336 20.68 22.47 3.35
N THR A 337 21.54 23.46 3.60
CA THR A 337 21.11 24.85 3.79
C THR A 337 20.31 25.32 2.58
N GLU A 338 19.46 26.35 2.74
CA GLU A 338 18.69 26.90 1.61
C GLU A 338 19.61 27.27 0.43
N LEU A 339 20.81 27.79 0.72
CA LEU A 339 21.82 28.10 -0.29
C LEU A 339 22.30 26.84 -1.02
N GLN A 340 22.63 25.76 -0.30
CA GLN A 340 23.09 24.51 -0.92
C GLN A 340 22.02 23.91 -1.82
N GLN A 341 20.77 23.85 -1.34
CA GLN A 341 19.64 23.38 -2.16
C GLN A 341 19.48 24.24 -3.42
N ALA A 342 19.51 25.56 -3.27
CA ALA A 342 19.41 26.47 -4.40
C ALA A 342 20.57 26.33 -5.40
N VAL A 343 21.80 26.11 -4.92
CA VAL A 343 22.98 25.86 -5.78
C VAL A 343 22.82 24.56 -6.56
N GLU A 344 22.39 23.48 -5.90
CA GLU A 344 22.14 22.18 -6.53
C GLU A 344 21.02 22.25 -7.58
N ASP A 345 19.89 22.88 -7.24
CA ASP A 345 18.76 23.12 -8.15
C ASP A 345 19.21 23.90 -9.38
N ARG A 346 19.99 24.97 -9.17
CA ARG A 346 20.51 25.81 -10.25
C ARG A 346 21.49 25.04 -11.12
N ALA A 347 22.36 24.23 -10.55
CA ALA A 347 23.32 23.41 -11.29
C ALA A 347 22.61 22.36 -12.17
N ARG A 348 21.56 21.73 -11.65
CA ARG A 348 20.72 20.75 -12.36
C ARG A 348 20.08 21.34 -13.62
N GLU A 349 19.58 22.57 -13.55
CA GLU A 349 18.94 23.26 -14.69
C GLU A 349 19.94 24.00 -15.60
N GLY A 350 21.23 23.98 -15.26
CA GLY A 350 22.29 24.71 -15.99
C GLY A 350 22.25 26.23 -15.79
N PHE A 351 21.62 26.70 -14.71
CA PHE A 351 21.68 28.10 -14.30
C PHE A 351 23.07 28.42 -13.69
N ASN A 352 23.35 29.70 -13.47
CA ASN A 352 24.56 30.08 -12.74
C ASN A 352 24.47 29.61 -11.28
N ALA A 353 25.16 28.51 -10.96
CA ALA A 353 25.17 27.86 -9.64
C ALA A 353 26.31 28.34 -8.74
N ASP A 354 26.99 29.44 -9.09
CA ASP A 354 27.95 30.06 -8.20
C ASP A 354 27.29 30.39 -6.83
N PRO A 355 27.87 29.97 -5.69
CA PRO A 355 27.26 30.21 -4.38
C PRO A 355 27.05 31.69 -4.06
N ALA A 356 27.97 32.58 -4.45
CA ALA A 356 27.83 34.00 -4.16
C ALA A 356 26.70 34.64 -4.98
N TYR A 357 26.60 34.28 -6.27
CA TYR A 357 25.48 34.69 -7.12
C TYR A 357 24.14 34.14 -6.64
N THR A 358 24.11 32.88 -6.22
CA THR A 358 22.89 32.24 -5.70
C THR A 358 22.44 32.89 -4.40
N GLN A 359 23.37 33.18 -3.49
CA GLN A 359 23.08 33.92 -2.26
C GLN A 359 22.52 35.32 -2.58
N GLN A 360 23.10 36.03 -3.54
CA GLN A 360 22.60 37.34 -3.96
C GLN A 360 21.14 37.29 -4.45
N LEU A 361 20.72 36.22 -5.14
CA LEU A 361 19.32 36.06 -5.54
C LEU A 361 18.42 35.79 -4.33
N LEU A 362 18.85 34.90 -3.43
CA LEU A 362 18.11 34.58 -2.20
C LEU A 362 17.91 35.82 -1.32
N ASP A 363 18.94 36.66 -1.17
CA ASP A 363 18.87 37.94 -0.44
C ASP A 363 17.85 38.91 -1.06
N GLN A 364 17.56 38.77 -2.36
CA GLN A 364 16.54 39.54 -3.07
C GLN A 364 15.16 38.86 -3.05
N GLY A 365 14.98 37.80 -2.27
CA GLY A 365 13.74 37.03 -2.17
C GLY A 365 13.41 36.24 -3.45
N ARG A 366 14.42 35.86 -4.24
CA ARG A 366 14.25 35.17 -5.53
C ARG A 366 15.14 33.93 -5.60
N ARG A 367 14.67 32.85 -6.23
CA ARG A 367 15.49 31.65 -6.52
C ARG A 367 16.04 31.62 -7.95
N VAL A 368 15.36 32.33 -8.85
CA VAL A 368 15.67 32.40 -10.26
C VAL A 368 15.47 33.82 -10.81
N THR A 369 16.17 34.14 -11.89
CA THR A 369 15.96 35.39 -12.63
C THR A 369 14.71 35.31 -13.51
N ALA A 370 14.23 36.45 -14.03
CA ALA A 370 13.10 36.46 -14.96
C ALA A 370 13.37 35.68 -16.27
N ALA A 371 14.63 35.59 -16.72
CA ALA A 371 14.98 34.82 -17.92
C ALA A 371 14.98 33.31 -17.64
N GLU A 372 15.49 32.91 -16.47
CA GLU A 372 15.46 31.53 -15.97
C GLU A 372 14.01 31.07 -15.72
N GLN A 373 13.17 31.91 -15.10
CA GLN A 373 11.74 31.60 -14.92
C GLN A 373 11.04 31.36 -16.26
N ARG A 374 11.24 32.24 -17.25
CA ARG A 374 10.68 32.02 -18.60
C ARG A 374 11.19 30.73 -19.26
N TRP A 375 12.37 30.25 -18.87
CA TRP A 375 12.92 28.98 -19.34
C TRP A 375 12.24 27.80 -18.66
N LEU A 376 12.03 27.86 -17.34
CA LEU A 376 11.24 26.88 -16.58
C LEU A 376 9.80 26.83 -17.12
N ASP A 377 9.14 27.96 -17.32
CA ASP A 377 7.79 28.01 -17.92
C ASP A 377 7.74 27.39 -19.34
N ARG A 378 8.87 27.35 -20.07
CA ARG A 378 8.96 26.61 -21.34
C ARG A 378 9.14 25.12 -21.12
N LYS A 379 9.94 24.72 -20.14
CA LYS A 379 10.15 23.32 -19.74
C LYS A 379 8.84 22.70 -19.25
N ASP A 380 8.12 23.36 -18.34
CA ASP A 380 6.85 22.87 -17.77
C ASP A 380 5.78 22.69 -18.86
N ARG A 381 5.74 23.60 -19.86
CA ARG A 381 4.83 23.43 -21.01
C ARG A 381 5.15 22.21 -21.88
N LEU A 382 6.37 21.70 -21.85
CA LEU A 382 6.75 20.45 -22.53
C LEU A 382 6.36 19.21 -21.72
N GLU A 383 6.22 19.34 -20.39
CA GLU A 383 5.68 18.29 -19.49
C GLU A 383 4.19 18.07 -19.71
N ASP A 384 3.45 19.12 -20.10
CA ASP A 384 2.07 19.01 -20.60
C ASP A 384 2.03 18.18 -21.90
N SER A 385 2.00 16.86 -21.74
CA SER A 385 1.91 15.91 -22.82
C SER A 385 0.60 16.10 -23.60
N ASP A 386 0.68 16.00 -24.92
CA ASP A 386 -0.52 15.95 -25.75
C ASP A 386 -1.17 14.57 -25.55
N PRO A 387 -2.45 14.46 -25.15
CA PRO A 387 -3.09 13.15 -24.92
C PRO A 387 -3.02 12.20 -26.13
N ARG A 388 -2.85 12.74 -27.34
CA ARG A 388 -2.65 11.96 -28.56
C ARG A 388 -1.26 11.32 -28.61
N VAL A 389 -0.24 12.00 -28.09
CA VAL A 389 1.12 11.47 -27.95
C VAL A 389 1.12 10.36 -26.90
N ASP A 390 0.48 10.54 -25.76
CA ASP A 390 0.40 9.51 -24.71
C ASP A 390 -0.30 8.25 -25.22
N LYS A 391 -1.43 8.44 -25.92
CA LYS A 391 -2.12 7.32 -26.59
C LYS A 391 -1.21 6.60 -27.58
N TYR A 392 -0.44 7.35 -28.38
CA TYR A 392 0.48 6.78 -29.35
C TYR A 392 1.61 5.99 -28.67
N VAL A 393 2.24 6.56 -27.64
CA VAL A 393 3.30 5.90 -26.85
C VAL A 393 2.78 4.58 -26.25
N ASN A 394 1.58 4.60 -25.66
CA ASN A 394 0.97 3.41 -25.07
C ASN A 394 0.65 2.33 -26.12
N GLN A 395 0.19 2.72 -27.32
CA GLN A 395 -0.06 1.78 -28.43
C GLN A 395 1.23 1.17 -29.01
N HIS A 396 2.38 1.76 -28.73
CA HIS A 396 3.70 1.34 -29.20
C HIS A 396 4.65 1.06 -28.03
N ALA A 397 4.13 0.55 -26.92
CA ALA A 397 4.92 0.21 -25.73
C ALA A 397 6.01 -0.85 -26.01
N ASP A 398 5.86 -1.62 -27.08
CA ASP A 398 6.85 -2.60 -27.57
C ASP A 398 8.06 -1.96 -28.28
N ALA A 399 7.99 -0.67 -28.60
CA ALA A 399 9.06 0.10 -29.23
C ALA A 399 9.50 1.31 -28.38
N PHE A 400 8.61 1.86 -27.56
CA PHE A 400 8.90 3.01 -26.70
C PHE A 400 9.81 2.63 -25.52
N GLY A 401 10.89 3.39 -25.31
CA GLY A 401 11.87 3.16 -24.25
C GLY A 401 11.85 4.17 -23.12
N SER A 402 11.76 5.45 -23.45
CA SER A 402 11.85 6.51 -22.44
C SER A 402 11.32 7.84 -22.96
N TYR A 403 10.98 8.72 -22.02
CA TYR A 403 10.65 10.11 -22.28
C TYR A 403 11.43 10.96 -21.28
N THR A 404 12.15 11.96 -21.79
CA THR A 404 12.86 12.94 -20.97
C THR A 404 12.72 14.32 -21.58
N ILE A 405 12.77 15.36 -20.73
CA ILE A 405 12.96 16.74 -21.17
C ILE A 405 14.40 17.10 -20.90
N GLU A 406 15.10 17.47 -21.96
CA GLU A 406 16.51 17.83 -21.93
C GLU A 406 16.71 19.31 -22.27
N GLY A 407 17.91 19.80 -21.99
CA GLY A 407 18.34 21.17 -22.22
C GLY A 407 18.90 21.81 -20.96
N LYS A 408 19.89 22.70 -21.14
CA LYS A 408 20.44 23.54 -20.08
C LYS A 408 20.33 24.99 -20.49
N PHE A 409 20.00 25.86 -19.54
CA PHE A 409 19.94 27.30 -19.81
C PHE A 409 21.31 27.81 -20.34
N PRO A 410 21.34 28.72 -21.34
CA PRO A 410 20.19 29.43 -21.94
C PRO A 410 19.54 28.72 -23.13
N ALA A 411 20.03 27.55 -23.55
CA ALA A 411 19.46 26.82 -24.69
C ALA A 411 18.01 26.40 -24.41
N ALA A 412 17.13 26.46 -25.41
CA ALA A 412 15.73 26.10 -25.23
C ALA A 412 15.59 24.61 -24.84
N PRO A 413 14.70 24.26 -23.89
CA PRO A 413 14.46 22.87 -23.55
C PRO A 413 13.76 22.16 -24.73
N TYR A 414 13.98 20.85 -24.82
CA TYR A 414 13.41 19.99 -25.85
C TYR A 414 13.07 18.61 -25.27
N ILE A 415 12.12 17.93 -25.90
CA ILE A 415 11.64 16.61 -25.53
C ILE A 415 12.44 15.56 -26.30
N VAL A 416 12.87 14.50 -25.61
CA VAL A 416 13.48 13.32 -26.21
C VAL A 416 12.60 12.10 -25.97
N TYR A 417 12.13 11.47 -27.05
CA TYR A 417 11.49 10.16 -27.01
C TYR A 417 12.47 9.07 -27.43
N GLY A 418 12.72 8.12 -26.53
CA GLY A 418 13.53 6.94 -26.81
C GLY A 418 12.73 5.85 -27.50
N THR A 419 13.26 5.26 -28.58
CA THR A 419 12.63 4.13 -29.29
C THR A 419 13.65 3.03 -29.63
N THR A 420 13.30 1.76 -29.42
CA THR A 420 14.20 0.62 -29.64
C THR A 420 14.32 0.19 -31.10
N LYS A 421 13.30 0.48 -31.91
CA LYS A 421 13.21 0.15 -33.34
C LYS A 421 12.42 1.21 -34.09
N ASP A 422 12.42 1.14 -35.42
CA ASP A 422 11.58 1.97 -36.31
C ASP A 422 11.63 3.48 -36.01
N HIS A 423 12.81 3.98 -35.62
CA HIS A 423 13.03 5.34 -35.14
C HIS A 423 12.47 6.44 -36.07
N ALA A 424 12.69 6.32 -37.38
CA ALA A 424 12.19 7.28 -38.37
C ALA A 424 10.66 7.24 -38.54
N LEU A 425 10.01 6.11 -38.24
CA LEU A 425 8.55 6.02 -38.22
C LEU A 425 8.00 6.78 -37.01
N HIS A 426 8.53 6.47 -35.82
CA HIS A 426 8.10 7.09 -34.57
C HIS A 426 8.39 8.59 -34.54
N ASP A 427 9.54 9.05 -35.04
CA ASP A 427 9.85 10.49 -35.18
C ASP A 427 8.78 11.24 -35.96
N ARG A 428 8.43 10.74 -37.15
CA ARG A 428 7.42 11.35 -38.02
C ARG A 428 6.04 11.33 -37.37
N ALA A 429 5.67 10.23 -36.72
CA ALA A 429 4.39 10.11 -36.04
C ALA A 429 4.28 11.07 -34.86
N LEU A 430 5.29 11.09 -33.98
CA LEU A 430 5.34 11.96 -32.80
C LEU A 430 5.35 13.44 -33.20
N LYS A 431 6.18 13.84 -34.18
CA LYS A 431 6.18 15.21 -34.73
C LYS A 431 4.85 15.61 -35.36
N ARG A 432 4.05 14.66 -35.86
CA ARG A 432 2.70 14.96 -36.38
C ARG A 432 1.70 15.20 -35.25
N LEU A 433 1.83 14.48 -34.14
CA LEU A 433 0.88 14.50 -33.02
C LEU A 433 1.16 15.64 -32.04
N THR A 434 2.43 15.97 -31.79
CA THR A 434 2.80 17.02 -30.84
C THR A 434 2.58 18.43 -31.39
N ARG A 435 2.28 19.38 -30.49
CA ARG A 435 2.33 20.82 -30.76
C ARG A 435 3.76 21.37 -30.78
N PHE A 436 4.74 20.64 -30.24
CA PHE A 436 6.13 21.08 -30.05
C PHE A 436 7.10 20.53 -31.11
N LYS A 437 6.73 20.56 -32.38
CA LYS A 437 7.46 19.85 -33.46
C LYS A 437 8.95 20.20 -33.56
N GLY A 438 9.30 21.48 -33.37
CA GLY A 438 10.68 21.98 -33.43
C GLY A 438 11.51 21.69 -32.17
N GLN A 439 10.86 21.22 -31.10
CA GLN A 439 11.48 20.88 -29.81
C GLN A 439 11.34 19.39 -29.51
N LEU A 440 10.95 18.55 -30.48
CA LEU A 440 10.87 17.11 -30.32
C LEU A 440 12.01 16.43 -31.06
N GLN A 441 12.72 15.60 -30.33
CA GLN A 441 13.72 14.68 -30.85
C GLN A 441 13.31 13.24 -30.50
N THR A 442 13.70 12.31 -31.35
CA THR A 442 13.68 10.89 -31.03
C THR A 442 15.10 10.37 -31.00
N ARG A 443 15.39 9.35 -30.19
CA ARG A 443 16.72 8.73 -30.11
C ARG A 443 16.60 7.20 -30.07
N PRO A 444 17.50 6.45 -30.72
CA PRO A 444 17.58 5.01 -30.53
C PRO A 444 17.99 4.67 -29.08
N VAL A 445 17.33 3.69 -28.50
CA VAL A 445 17.59 3.21 -27.13
C VAL A 445 17.67 1.69 -27.11
N GLN A 446 18.30 1.11 -26.09
CA GLN A 446 18.49 -0.35 -26.04
C GLN A 446 17.27 -1.10 -25.49
N PHE A 447 16.58 -0.51 -24.51
CA PHE A 447 15.48 -1.17 -23.77
C PHE A 447 14.17 -0.41 -23.93
N THR A 448 13.06 -1.15 -24.00
CA THR A 448 11.73 -0.56 -23.93
C THR A 448 11.39 -0.16 -22.49
N PHE A 449 10.46 0.76 -22.31
CA PHE A 449 9.98 1.16 -20.99
C PHE A 449 9.36 -0.04 -20.27
N ALA A 450 8.62 -0.87 -21.00
CA ALA A 450 8.02 -2.10 -20.47
C ALA A 450 9.08 -3.09 -19.95
N GLN A 451 10.23 -3.22 -20.63
CA GLN A 451 11.35 -4.05 -20.17
C GLN A 451 11.97 -3.50 -18.88
N LEU A 452 12.22 -2.19 -18.82
CA LEU A 452 12.78 -1.54 -17.63
C LEU A 452 11.81 -1.61 -16.43
N ALA A 453 10.51 -1.42 -16.65
CA ALA A 453 9.50 -1.55 -15.61
C ALA A 453 9.35 -3.01 -15.14
N ALA A 454 9.49 -3.99 -16.03
CA ALA A 454 9.53 -5.40 -15.63
C ALA A 454 10.75 -5.73 -14.77
N LEU A 455 11.91 -5.19 -15.15
CA LEU A 455 13.16 -5.31 -14.38
C LEU A 455 13.04 -4.67 -13.00
N GLU A 456 12.45 -3.47 -12.91
CA GLU A 456 12.18 -2.80 -11.65
C GLU A 456 11.35 -3.69 -10.71
N ARG A 457 10.23 -4.23 -11.21
CA ARG A 457 9.35 -5.12 -10.43
C ARG A 457 10.07 -6.37 -9.96
N GLN A 458 10.90 -6.97 -10.82
CA GLN A 458 11.69 -8.14 -10.47
C GLN A 458 12.65 -7.84 -9.29
N ILE A 459 13.41 -6.75 -9.37
CA ILE A 459 14.36 -6.36 -8.31
C ILE A 459 13.61 -6.04 -7.01
N ARG A 460 12.48 -5.34 -7.08
CA ARG A 460 11.64 -5.03 -5.91
C ARG A 460 11.10 -6.30 -5.25
N ALA A 461 10.63 -7.28 -6.04
CA ALA A 461 10.17 -8.57 -5.55
C ALA A 461 11.30 -9.38 -4.88
N ASP A 462 12.49 -9.41 -5.48
CA ASP A 462 13.68 -10.07 -4.89
C ASP A 462 14.07 -9.41 -3.55
N ALA A 463 14.05 -8.07 -3.48
CA ALA A 463 14.33 -7.35 -2.24
C ALA A 463 13.26 -7.63 -1.17
N GLN A 464 11.98 -7.66 -1.53
CA GLN A 464 10.88 -7.96 -0.59
C GLN A 464 11.05 -9.33 0.07
N VAL A 465 11.53 -10.34 -0.68
CA VAL A 465 11.84 -11.68 -0.15
C VAL A 465 12.96 -11.62 0.87
N GLY A 466 13.98 -10.80 0.63
CA GLY A 466 15.07 -10.53 1.57
C GLY A 466 14.76 -9.52 2.66
N SER A 467 13.49 -9.13 2.85
CA SER A 467 13.09 -8.07 3.80
C SER A 467 13.81 -6.73 3.53
N GLY A 468 13.86 -6.34 2.26
CA GLY A 468 14.54 -5.14 1.75
C GLY A 468 15.99 -5.37 1.31
N PHE A 469 16.54 -6.58 1.49
CA PHE A 469 17.92 -6.88 1.13
C PHE A 469 18.06 -7.75 -0.11
N LEU A 470 19.13 -7.51 -0.87
CA LEU A 470 19.62 -8.35 -1.94
C LEU A 470 20.96 -8.98 -1.51
N ASP A 471 21.18 -10.25 -1.86
CA ASP A 471 22.45 -10.99 -1.63
C ASP A 471 22.96 -11.08 -0.18
N GLY A 472 22.07 -11.44 0.75
CA GLY A 472 22.41 -11.55 2.17
C GLY A 472 21.75 -10.45 2.99
N TYR A 473 22.19 -10.25 4.23
CA TYR A 473 21.60 -9.27 5.15
C TYR A 473 22.67 -8.44 5.83
N GLY A 474 22.29 -7.24 6.25
CA GLY A 474 23.17 -6.31 6.94
C GLY A 474 24.36 -5.93 6.05
N ARG A 475 25.57 -5.95 6.62
CA ARG A 475 26.81 -5.58 5.92
C ARG A 475 27.22 -6.55 4.80
N ALA A 476 26.66 -7.76 4.78
CA ALA A 476 26.96 -8.74 3.73
C ALA A 476 26.13 -8.54 2.45
N GLY A 477 25.02 -7.80 2.52
CA GLY A 477 24.09 -7.61 1.41
C GLY A 477 24.02 -6.18 0.87
N PHE A 478 22.98 -5.94 0.08
CA PHE A 478 22.60 -4.63 -0.46
C PHE A 478 21.21 -4.29 0.03
N PHE A 479 21.09 -3.28 0.90
CA PHE A 479 19.77 -2.82 1.33
C PHE A 479 19.20 -1.86 0.27
N LEU A 480 18.09 -2.25 -0.35
CA LEU A 480 17.45 -1.47 -1.41
C LEU A 480 16.76 -0.23 -0.80
N GLN A 481 17.24 0.95 -1.14
CA GLN A 481 16.59 2.20 -0.75
C GLN A 481 15.46 2.58 -1.71
N ASP A 482 15.78 2.58 -3.00
CA ASP A 482 14.88 3.01 -4.07
C ASP A 482 15.25 2.30 -5.37
N ILE A 483 14.25 2.10 -6.21
CA ILE A 483 14.44 1.68 -7.58
C ILE A 483 13.42 2.39 -8.47
N ARG A 484 13.91 2.95 -9.57
CA ARG A 484 13.08 3.64 -10.55
C ARG A 484 13.69 3.55 -11.94
N VAL A 485 12.86 3.69 -12.96
CA VAL A 485 13.32 3.84 -14.35
C VAL A 485 13.81 5.28 -14.56
N GLU A 486 15.09 5.45 -14.88
CA GLU A 486 15.70 6.73 -15.19
C GLU A 486 16.43 6.65 -16.53
N GLY A 487 15.93 7.40 -17.53
CA GLY A 487 16.46 7.37 -18.88
C GLY A 487 16.36 5.97 -19.52
N GLN A 488 17.50 5.31 -19.75
CA GLN A 488 17.59 3.98 -20.38
C GLN A 488 17.95 2.87 -19.39
N SER A 489 17.88 3.14 -18.08
CA SER A 489 18.28 2.20 -17.04
C SER A 489 17.26 2.13 -15.92
N ALA A 490 17.26 1.01 -15.19
CA ALA A 490 16.70 0.95 -13.85
C ALA A 490 17.79 1.42 -12.87
N LEU A 491 17.63 2.61 -12.29
CA LEU A 491 18.52 3.12 -11.25
C LEU A 491 18.17 2.42 -9.93
N VAL A 492 19.12 1.68 -9.39
CA VAL A 492 19.03 0.94 -8.13
C VAL A 492 19.88 1.66 -7.09
N ARG A 493 19.25 2.24 -6.09
CA ARG A 493 19.91 2.95 -5.00
C ARG A 493 20.03 2.02 -3.80
N VAL A 494 21.24 1.75 -3.34
CA VAL A 494 21.50 0.77 -2.27
C VAL A 494 22.39 1.31 -1.15
N TRP A 495 22.17 0.81 0.07
CA TRP A 495 23.10 0.94 1.18
C TRP A 495 23.94 -0.32 1.30
N THR A 496 25.27 -0.18 1.26
CA THR A 496 26.19 -1.31 1.42
C THR A 496 27.63 -0.87 1.68
N THR A 497 28.39 -1.67 2.43
CA THR A 497 29.86 -1.56 2.52
C THR A 497 30.57 -2.29 1.38
N ARG A 498 29.83 -3.03 0.54
CA ARG A 498 30.41 -3.87 -0.51
C ARG A 498 30.81 -3.04 -1.73
N PRO A 499 32.09 -3.07 -2.15
CA PRO A 499 32.55 -2.30 -3.31
C PRO A 499 32.10 -2.90 -4.64
N ASP A 500 31.59 -4.14 -4.65
CA ASP A 500 31.17 -4.86 -5.86
C ASP A 500 29.69 -4.65 -6.23
N ALA A 501 28.97 -3.75 -5.56
CA ALA A 501 27.52 -3.55 -5.74
C ALA A 501 27.11 -3.38 -7.21
N ALA A 502 27.79 -2.50 -7.94
CA ALA A 502 27.52 -2.25 -9.35
C ALA A 502 27.75 -3.51 -10.21
N THR A 503 28.89 -4.19 -10.02
CA THR A 503 29.25 -5.40 -10.76
C THR A 503 28.27 -6.53 -10.47
N TRP A 504 27.92 -6.77 -9.20
CA TRP A 504 27.03 -7.84 -8.79
C TRP A 504 25.61 -7.62 -9.32
N LEU A 505 25.04 -6.43 -9.12
CA LEU A 505 23.67 -6.11 -9.56
C LEU A 505 23.55 -6.14 -11.08
N THR A 506 24.54 -5.60 -11.80
CA THR A 506 24.57 -5.67 -13.27
C THR A 506 24.73 -7.11 -13.77
N ALA A 507 25.53 -7.93 -13.10
CA ALA A 507 25.68 -9.35 -13.46
C ALA A 507 24.40 -10.15 -13.21
N ARG A 508 23.67 -9.87 -12.12
CA ARG A 508 22.42 -10.56 -11.77
C ARG A 508 21.24 -10.13 -12.64
N TYR A 509 21.06 -8.83 -12.84
CA TYR A 509 19.85 -8.25 -13.44
C TYR A 509 20.06 -7.75 -14.87
N GLY A 510 21.30 -7.74 -15.35
CA GLY A 510 21.66 -7.38 -16.71
C GLY A 510 22.13 -5.92 -16.87
N PRO A 511 22.57 -5.57 -18.09
CA PRO A 511 23.24 -4.29 -18.38
C PRO A 511 22.32 -3.05 -18.34
N ALA A 512 21.01 -3.24 -18.16
CA ALA A 512 20.06 -2.15 -17.99
C ALA A 512 20.07 -1.55 -16.57
N VAL A 513 20.80 -2.15 -15.62
CA VAL A 513 20.87 -1.66 -14.25
C VAL A 513 21.97 -0.61 -14.10
N SER A 514 21.62 0.53 -13.51
CA SER A 514 22.56 1.50 -12.99
C SER A 514 22.51 1.45 -11.46
N VAL A 515 23.66 1.57 -10.79
CA VAL A 515 23.74 1.42 -9.33
C VAL A 515 24.33 2.67 -8.71
N GLU A 516 23.64 3.18 -7.69
CA GLU A 516 24.11 4.26 -6.83
C GLU A 516 24.23 3.73 -5.40
N VAL A 517 25.43 3.77 -4.83
CA VAL A 517 25.64 3.49 -3.40
C VAL A 517 25.41 4.79 -2.63
N VAL A 518 24.28 4.86 -1.93
CA VAL A 518 23.86 6.08 -1.20
C VAL A 518 24.46 6.20 0.20
N GLY A 519 25.05 5.11 0.69
CA GLY A 519 25.79 5.08 1.95
C GLY A 519 26.19 3.67 2.33
N GLU A 520 27.01 3.57 3.38
CA GLU A 520 27.60 2.29 3.79
C GLU A 520 26.78 1.54 4.86
N ARG A 521 25.91 2.27 5.58
CA ARG A 521 25.23 1.80 6.79
C ARG A 521 23.73 1.93 6.66
N PHE A 522 23.07 0.82 6.29
CA PHE A 522 21.61 0.79 6.10
C PHE A 522 20.85 1.17 7.38
N GLU A 523 21.42 0.85 8.55
CA GLU A 523 20.83 1.16 9.84
C GLU A 523 20.78 2.67 10.13
N CYS A 524 21.53 3.46 9.36
CA CYS A 524 21.54 4.92 9.42
C CYS A 524 20.61 5.59 8.40
N ALA A 525 19.75 4.83 7.71
CA ALA A 525 18.72 5.39 6.84
C ALA A 525 17.61 6.05 7.68
N THR A 526 17.87 7.25 8.22
CA THR A 526 17.02 7.95 9.21
C THR A 526 15.67 8.45 8.68
N ARG A 527 15.40 8.39 7.36
CA ARG A 527 14.20 8.99 6.74
C ARG A 527 13.56 8.17 5.59
N ALA A 528 14.01 6.95 5.31
CA ALA A 528 13.65 6.26 4.07
C ALA A 528 12.72 5.05 4.25
N PHE A 529 12.13 4.86 5.44
CA PHE A 529 11.16 3.78 5.67
C PHE A 529 9.73 4.28 5.49
N ASP A 530 9.42 4.89 4.34
CA ASP A 530 8.08 4.66 3.80
C ASP A 530 8.10 3.20 3.31
N PRO A 531 7.32 2.28 3.90
CA PRO A 531 7.31 0.90 3.46
C PRO A 531 7.00 0.84 1.95
N ILE A 532 7.90 0.20 1.19
CA ILE A 532 7.76 -0.07 -0.25
C ILE A 532 6.50 -0.87 -0.54
#